data_AF-A0A1H7FAB4-F1
#
_entry.id   AF-A0A1H7FAB4-F1
#
_cell.length_a   1.000
_cell.length_b   1.000
_cell.length_c   1.000
_cell.angle_alpha   90.00
_cell.angle_beta   90.00
_cell.angle_gamma   90.00
#
_symmetry.space_group_name_H-M   'P 1'
#
loop_
_entity.id
_entity.type
_entity.pdbx_description
1 polymer ?
#
loop_
_entity_poly.entity_id
_entity_poly.type
_entity_poly.pdbx_seq_one_letter_code
_entity_poly.pdbx_strand_id
1 'polypeptide(L)'
;MTDRHHAEPPQTEPSQTVTIYTDGACRGNPGPGGWGALLVSGHHEKALKGFEAVTTNNRMELMAAIMALRELKRPCRVALWTDSEYLRKGITEWIHNWIKRGWKTASRQPVKNAELWRELHEETHRHAIEWHWVKGHSGHLGNERADELANQAIDEHRARA
;
A
#
# COMPACT_ATOMS: atom_id res chain seq x y z
N MET A 1 -28.09 5.71 53.09
CA MET A 1 -26.80 6.16 52.52
C MET A 1 -26.38 5.15 51.47
N THR A 2 -26.72 5.40 50.22
CA THR A 2 -26.38 4.54 49.08
C THR A 2 -25.10 5.08 48.46
N ASP A 3 -24.02 4.32 48.61
CA ASP A 3 -22.71 4.61 48.05
C ASP A 3 -22.73 4.34 46.54
N ARG A 4 -22.84 5.40 45.74
CA ARG A 4 -22.82 5.33 44.28
C ARG A 4 -21.37 5.21 43.83
N HIS A 5 -20.95 3.98 43.54
CA HIS A 5 -19.73 3.72 42.78
C HIS A 5 -19.84 4.42 41.41
N HIS A 6 -19.09 5.50 41.24
CA HIS A 6 -18.79 6.06 39.93
C HIS A 6 -17.76 5.15 39.27
N ALA A 7 -18.24 4.29 38.36
CA ALA A 7 -17.35 3.60 37.44
C ALA A 7 -16.83 4.62 36.42
N GLU A 8 -15.52 4.84 36.43
CA GLU A 8 -14.82 5.63 35.43
C GLU A 8 -14.92 4.91 34.06
N PRO A 9 -15.16 5.63 32.94
CA PRO A 9 -15.26 5.00 31.64
C PRO A 9 -13.90 4.35 31.26
N PRO A 10 -13.91 3.22 30.53
CA PRO A 10 -12.67 2.57 30.14
C PRO A 10 -11.85 3.50 29.23
N GLN A 11 -10.63 3.77 29.67
CA GLN A 11 -9.61 4.46 28.87
C GLN A 11 -9.35 3.59 27.62
N THR A 12 -9.74 4.08 26.44
CA THR A 12 -9.41 3.42 25.17
C THR A 12 -7.91 3.55 24.95
N GLU A 13 -7.18 2.46 25.15
CA GLU A 13 -5.80 2.28 24.68
C GLU A 13 -5.64 2.88 23.27
N PRO A 14 -4.55 3.63 22.98
CA PRO A 14 -4.34 4.17 21.64
C PRO A 14 -4.39 3.01 20.66
N SER A 15 -5.39 3.02 19.77
CA SER A 15 -5.50 2.01 18.73
C SER A 15 -4.19 2.00 17.97
N GLN A 16 -3.39 0.93 18.12
CA GLN A 16 -2.07 0.85 17.50
C GLN A 16 -2.21 1.03 15.98
N THR A 17 -1.87 2.22 15.49
CA THR A 17 -1.81 2.52 14.06
C THR A 17 -0.66 1.74 13.46
N VAL A 18 -0.89 1.10 12.31
CA VAL A 18 0.16 0.48 11.52
C VAL A 18 0.62 1.49 10.49
N THR A 19 1.90 1.84 10.49
CA THR A 19 2.49 2.66 9.45
C THR A 19 3.02 1.75 8.35
N ILE A 20 2.67 2.01 7.10
CA ILE A 20 3.10 1.23 5.94
C ILE A 20 3.82 2.17 4.98
N TYR A 21 4.97 1.76 4.50
CA TYR A 21 5.70 2.40 3.40
C TYR A 21 5.73 1.45 2.23
N THR A 22 5.48 1.95 1.02
CA THR A 22 5.40 1.12 -0.19
C THR A 22 6.09 1.76 -1.36
N ASP A 23 6.78 0.95 -2.16
CA ASP A 23 7.37 1.37 -3.43
C ASP A 23 7.40 0.22 -4.46
N GLY A 24 7.50 0.58 -5.74
CA GLY A 24 7.59 -0.33 -6.87
C GLY A 24 8.62 0.15 -7.89
N ALA A 25 9.47 -0.77 -8.33
CA ALA A 25 10.55 -0.51 -9.27
C ALA A 25 10.49 -1.45 -10.48
N CYS A 26 10.93 -0.96 -11.64
CA CYS A 26 11.02 -1.74 -12.88
C CYS A 26 12.29 -1.42 -13.66
N ARG A 27 13.02 -2.46 -14.10
CA ARG A 27 14.18 -2.34 -15.00
C ARG A 27 13.72 -2.47 -16.45
N GLY A 28 13.32 -1.34 -17.03
CA GLY A 28 12.56 -1.29 -18.28
C GLY A 28 11.05 -1.34 -18.01
N ASN A 29 10.23 -0.69 -18.85
CA ASN A 29 8.80 -0.52 -18.59
C ASN A 29 7.97 -0.75 -19.88
N PRO A 30 7.57 -2.00 -20.20
CA PRO A 30 7.61 -3.18 -19.33
C PRO A 30 9.00 -3.83 -19.22
N GLY A 31 9.22 -4.57 -18.12
CA GLY A 31 10.47 -5.29 -17.83
C GLY A 31 10.43 -6.01 -16.49
N PRO A 32 11.53 -6.63 -16.04
CA PRO A 32 11.63 -7.19 -14.70
C PRO A 32 11.35 -6.13 -13.63
N GLY A 33 10.40 -6.42 -12.75
CA GLY A 33 9.97 -5.49 -11.72
C GLY A 33 9.92 -6.13 -10.35
N GLY A 34 10.03 -5.29 -9.34
CA GLY A 34 9.92 -5.65 -7.94
C GLY A 34 9.10 -4.63 -7.18
N TRP A 35 8.49 -5.09 -6.10
CA TRP A 35 7.75 -4.25 -5.18
C TRP A 35 8.28 -4.48 -3.76
N GLY A 36 8.23 -3.44 -2.94
CA GLY A 36 8.72 -3.45 -1.57
C GLY A 36 7.73 -2.77 -0.64
N ALA A 37 7.57 -3.31 0.56
CA ALA A 37 6.78 -2.69 1.61
C ALA A 37 7.42 -2.88 3.00
N LEU A 38 7.40 -1.82 3.81
CA LEU A 38 7.79 -1.85 5.21
C LEU A 38 6.56 -1.55 6.07
N LEU A 39 6.21 -2.47 6.96
CA LEU A 39 5.13 -2.30 7.94
C LEU A 39 5.73 -2.09 9.33
N VAL A 40 5.26 -1.08 10.04
CA VAL A 40 5.74 -0.70 11.38
C VAL A 40 4.57 -0.59 12.35
N SER A 41 4.65 -1.29 13.48
CA SER A 41 3.65 -1.21 14.56
C SER A 41 4.33 -1.25 15.93
N GLY A 42 4.38 -0.09 16.59
CA GLY A 42 5.18 0.08 17.81
C GLY A 42 6.66 -0.18 17.53
N HIS A 43 7.24 -1.18 18.20
CA HIS A 43 8.63 -1.61 18.00
C HIS A 43 8.80 -2.73 16.97
N HIS A 44 7.71 -3.22 16.39
CA HIS A 44 7.76 -4.32 15.43
C HIS A 44 7.82 -3.77 14.01
N GLU A 45 8.78 -4.28 13.25
CA GLU A 45 8.90 -4.01 11.82
C GLU A 45 8.79 -5.31 11.03
N LYS A 46 8.15 -5.22 9.87
CA LYS A 46 8.07 -6.33 8.90
C LYS A 46 8.33 -5.79 7.50
N ALA A 47 9.37 -6.34 6.86
CA ALA A 47 9.68 -6.07 5.46
C ALA A 47 9.07 -7.14 4.55
N LEU A 48 8.44 -6.70 3.47
CA LEU A 48 7.89 -7.53 2.41
C LEU A 48 8.50 -7.10 1.08
N LYS A 49 8.72 -8.07 0.20
CA LYS A 49 9.12 -7.80 -1.19
C LYS A 49 8.67 -8.92 -2.11
N GLY A 50 8.52 -8.60 -3.40
CA GLY A 50 8.18 -9.57 -4.43
C GLY A 50 8.67 -9.14 -5.80
N PHE A 51 8.69 -10.09 -6.73
CA PHE A 51 9.24 -9.94 -8.07
C PHE A 51 8.25 -10.43 -9.13
N GLU A 52 8.22 -9.77 -10.28
CA GLU A 52 7.50 -10.20 -11.48
C GLU A 52 8.42 -10.02 -12.71
N ALA A 53 8.59 -11.08 -13.50
CA ALA A 53 9.58 -11.12 -14.58
C ALA A 53 9.31 -10.13 -15.72
N VAL A 54 8.02 -9.88 -16.02
CA VAL A 54 7.60 -8.92 -17.04
C VAL A 54 6.40 -8.15 -16.49
N THR A 55 6.64 -6.93 -16.05
CA THR A 55 5.63 -6.07 -15.44
C THR A 55 5.91 -4.60 -15.74
N THR A 56 5.19 -3.69 -15.10
CA THR A 56 5.36 -2.23 -15.23
C THR A 56 5.49 -1.58 -13.87
N ASN A 57 6.10 -0.39 -13.78
CA ASN A 57 6.27 0.32 -12.49
C ASN A 57 4.94 0.45 -11.74
N ASN A 58 3.92 0.96 -12.44
CA ASN A 58 2.58 1.15 -11.90
C ASN A 58 1.94 -0.13 -11.34
N ARG A 59 2.26 -1.30 -11.89
CA ARG A 59 1.77 -2.58 -11.37
C ARG A 59 2.48 -2.93 -10.07
N MET A 60 3.79 -2.70 -9.99
CA MET A 60 4.57 -2.93 -8.77
C MET A 60 4.19 -1.99 -7.65
N GLU A 61 3.94 -0.71 -7.93
CA GLU A 61 3.44 0.26 -6.95
C GLU A 61 2.08 -0.18 -6.37
N LEU A 62 1.15 -0.65 -7.22
CA LEU A 62 -0.13 -1.19 -6.76
C LEU A 62 0.05 -2.48 -5.94
N MET A 63 0.89 -3.39 -6.42
CA MET A 63 1.15 -4.66 -5.74
C MET A 63 1.74 -4.44 -4.35
N ALA A 64 2.66 -3.48 -4.19
CA ALA A 64 3.22 -3.12 -2.90
C ALA A 64 2.14 -2.76 -1.87
N ALA A 65 1.20 -1.88 -2.24
CA ALA A 65 0.09 -1.48 -1.39
C ALA A 65 -0.87 -2.64 -1.08
N ILE A 66 -1.25 -3.42 -2.09
CA ILE A 66 -2.14 -4.57 -1.93
C ILE A 66 -1.54 -5.59 -0.96
N MET A 67 -0.28 -5.98 -1.19
CA MET A 67 0.38 -7.02 -0.41
C MET A 67 0.66 -6.57 1.03
N ALA A 68 0.98 -5.28 1.24
CA ALA A 68 1.13 -4.73 2.58
C ALA A 68 -0.19 -4.73 3.36
N LEU A 69 -1.32 -4.35 2.74
CA LEU A 69 -2.62 -4.39 3.39
C LEU A 69 -3.08 -5.83 3.67
N ARG A 70 -2.84 -6.76 2.73
CA ARG A 70 -3.17 -8.18 2.91
C ARG A 70 -2.46 -8.85 4.09
N GLU A 71 -1.26 -8.40 4.41
CA GLU A 71 -0.50 -8.90 5.57
C GLU A 71 -1.20 -8.61 6.90
N LEU A 72 -2.08 -7.61 6.95
CA LEU A 72 -2.86 -7.28 8.13
C LEU A 72 -3.98 -8.31 8.35
N LYS A 73 -3.81 -9.13 9.40
CA LYS A 73 -4.71 -10.25 9.74
C LYS A 73 -6.07 -9.82 10.30
N ARG A 74 -6.23 -8.55 10.64
CA ARG A 74 -7.44 -7.97 11.23
C ARG A 74 -7.63 -6.52 10.75
N PRO A 75 -8.84 -5.94 10.87
CA PRO A 75 -9.05 -4.53 10.62
C PRO A 75 -8.11 -3.65 11.46
N CYS A 76 -7.50 -2.65 10.84
CA CYS A 76 -6.49 -1.78 11.45
C CYS A 76 -6.72 -0.34 11.03
N ARG A 77 -6.24 0.60 11.85
CA ARG A 77 -5.93 1.97 11.39
C ARG A 77 -4.57 1.96 10.73
N VAL A 78 -4.47 2.48 9.52
CA VAL A 78 -3.27 2.41 8.69
C VAL A 78 -2.88 3.80 8.24
N ALA A 79 -1.62 4.18 8.42
CA ALA A 79 -1.01 5.32 7.75
C ALA A 79 -0.14 4.79 6.61
N LEU A 80 -0.62 4.87 5.37
CA LEU A 80 0.07 4.31 4.20
C LEU A 80 0.78 5.42 3.42
N TRP A 81 2.10 5.33 3.36
CA TRP A 81 3.02 6.25 2.70
C TRP A 81 3.50 5.67 1.38
N THR A 82 3.40 6.48 0.33
CA THR A 82 3.89 6.17 -1.02
C THR A 82 4.32 7.44 -1.73
N ASP A 83 5.27 7.35 -2.65
CA ASP A 83 5.62 8.42 -3.57
C ASP A 83 4.97 8.26 -4.96
N SER A 84 4.32 7.11 -5.21
CA SER A 84 3.61 6.83 -6.45
C SER A 84 2.46 7.81 -6.66
N GLU A 85 2.64 8.69 -7.65
CA GLU A 85 1.57 9.57 -8.09
C GLU A 85 0.42 8.78 -8.74
N TYR A 86 0.71 7.63 -9.34
CA TYR A 86 -0.29 6.76 -9.95
C TYR A 86 -1.23 6.15 -8.89
N LEU A 87 -0.65 5.64 -7.80
CA LEU A 87 -1.40 5.13 -6.65
C LEU A 87 -2.20 6.24 -5.98
N ARG A 88 -1.55 7.39 -5.70
CA ARG A 88 -2.19 8.56 -5.08
C ARG A 88 -3.42 9.00 -5.87
N LYS A 89 -3.23 9.41 -7.14
CA LYS A 89 -4.34 9.91 -7.97
C LYS A 89 -5.40 8.84 -8.19
N GLY A 90 -4.99 7.58 -8.35
CA GLY A 90 -5.94 6.50 -8.55
C GLY A 90 -6.86 6.32 -7.35
N ILE A 91 -6.34 6.31 -6.12
CA ILE A 91 -7.17 6.13 -4.92
C ILE A 91 -7.96 7.39 -4.54
N THR A 92 -7.40 8.59 -4.73
CA THR A 92 -8.06 9.83 -4.28
C THR A 92 -8.99 10.46 -5.33
N GLU A 93 -8.77 10.19 -6.62
CA GLU A 93 -9.50 10.90 -7.70
C GLU A 93 -10.23 9.94 -8.65
N TRP A 94 -9.56 8.87 -9.12
CA TRP A 94 -10.05 8.12 -10.28
C TRP A 94 -10.99 6.98 -9.92
N ILE A 95 -10.69 6.26 -8.82
CA ILE A 95 -11.35 4.99 -8.49
C ILE A 95 -12.87 5.14 -8.33
N HIS A 96 -13.34 6.25 -7.75
CA HIS A 96 -14.77 6.52 -7.57
C HIS A 96 -15.51 6.60 -8.91
N ASN A 97 -14.89 7.21 -9.91
CA ASN A 97 -15.48 7.30 -11.25
C ASN A 97 -15.39 5.98 -12.01
N TRP A 98 -14.30 5.23 -11.83
CA TRP A 98 -14.17 3.89 -12.43
C TRP A 98 -15.21 2.92 -11.91
N ILE A 99 -15.44 2.88 -10.59
CA ILE A 99 -16.49 2.04 -9.98
C ILE A 99 -17.86 2.38 -10.55
N LYS A 100 -18.23 3.68 -10.57
CA LYS A 100 -19.50 4.15 -11.14
C LYS A 100 -19.68 3.79 -12.62
N ARG A 101 -18.58 3.66 -13.37
CA ARG A 101 -18.57 3.34 -14.80
C ARG A 101 -18.31 1.86 -15.10
N GLY A 102 -18.36 0.99 -14.08
CA GLY A 102 -18.14 -0.44 -14.25
C GLY A 102 -16.71 -0.77 -14.72
N TRP A 103 -15.72 -0.08 -14.16
CA TRP A 103 -14.29 -0.23 -14.48
C TRP A 103 -13.92 0.11 -15.93
N LYS A 104 -14.57 1.13 -16.48
CA LYS A 104 -14.29 1.69 -17.80
C LYS A 104 -13.88 3.15 -17.73
N THR A 105 -12.99 3.56 -18.64
CA THR A 105 -12.55 4.94 -18.81
C THR A 105 -13.65 5.81 -19.45
N ALA A 106 -13.41 7.12 -19.57
CA ALA A 106 -14.31 8.02 -20.31
C ALA A 106 -14.48 7.64 -21.78
N SER A 107 -13.46 7.05 -22.39
CA SER A 107 -13.52 6.51 -23.76
C SER A 107 -14.12 5.10 -23.85
N ARG A 108 -14.78 4.62 -22.78
CA ARG A 108 -15.41 3.30 -22.66
C ARG A 108 -14.45 2.11 -22.79
N GLN A 109 -13.15 2.35 -22.68
CA GLN A 109 -12.14 1.30 -22.67
C GLN A 109 -12.00 0.70 -21.27
N PRO A 110 -11.56 -0.55 -21.12
CA PRO A 110 -11.19 -1.10 -19.82
C PRO A 110 -10.14 -0.22 -19.12
N VAL A 111 -10.29 -0.02 -17.81
CA VAL A 111 -9.27 0.66 -17.00
C VAL A 111 -8.00 -0.20 -16.99
N LYS A 112 -6.85 0.43 -17.20
CA LYS A 112 -5.54 -0.25 -17.10
C LYS A 112 -5.33 -0.72 -15.65
N ASN A 113 -4.86 -1.97 -15.49
CA ASN A 113 -4.68 -2.62 -14.19
C ASN A 113 -5.97 -2.71 -13.36
N ALA A 114 -7.15 -2.81 -14.00
CA ALA A 114 -8.43 -2.86 -13.29
C ALA A 114 -8.52 -4.01 -12.28
N GLU A 115 -7.84 -5.13 -12.54
CA GLU A 115 -7.72 -6.27 -11.62
C GLU A 115 -7.04 -5.86 -10.31
N LEU A 116 -5.87 -5.21 -10.37
CA LEU A 116 -5.15 -4.75 -9.19
C LEU A 116 -5.92 -3.63 -8.46
N TRP A 117 -6.55 -2.73 -9.20
CA TRP A 117 -7.37 -1.69 -8.57
C TRP A 117 -8.57 -2.24 -7.81
N ARG A 118 -9.19 -3.33 -8.31
CA ARG A 118 -10.28 -4.02 -7.60
C ARG A 118 -9.77 -4.65 -6.31
N GLU A 119 -8.66 -5.37 -6.39
CA GLU A 119 -8.01 -5.96 -5.21
C GLU A 119 -7.65 -4.90 -4.17
N LEU A 120 -7.02 -3.80 -4.59
CA LEU A 120 -6.68 -2.70 -3.70
C LEU A 120 -7.94 -2.08 -3.07
N HIS A 121 -8.99 -1.85 -3.86
CA HIS A 121 -10.25 -1.32 -3.36
C HIS A 121 -10.87 -2.24 -2.31
N GLU A 122 -10.87 -3.56 -2.50
CA GLU A 122 -11.34 -4.52 -1.50
C GLU A 122 -10.56 -4.39 -0.18
N GLU A 123 -9.23 -4.28 -0.24
CA GLU A 123 -8.41 -4.06 0.95
C GLU A 123 -8.73 -2.71 1.64
N THR A 124 -9.10 -1.67 0.88
CA THR A 124 -9.50 -0.39 1.48
C THR A 124 -10.78 -0.45 2.31
N HIS A 125 -11.64 -1.46 2.10
CA HIS A 125 -12.84 -1.66 2.94
C HIS A 125 -12.52 -2.41 4.24
N ARG A 126 -11.40 -3.14 4.30
CA ARG A 126 -11.00 -3.91 5.48
C ARG A 126 -10.33 -3.05 6.56
N HIS A 127 -9.76 -1.90 6.18
CA HIS A 127 -8.94 -1.07 7.04
C HIS A 127 -9.40 0.40 7.01
N ALA A 128 -9.14 1.13 8.09
CA ALA A 128 -9.29 2.58 8.09
C ALA A 128 -7.94 3.19 7.67
N ILE A 129 -7.83 3.54 6.38
CA ILE A 129 -6.56 3.96 5.76
C ILE A 129 -6.50 5.48 5.63
N GLU A 130 -5.44 6.08 6.15
CA GLU A 130 -4.97 7.42 5.84
C GLU A 130 -3.85 7.33 4.80
N TRP A 131 -4.05 8.00 3.66
CA TRP A 131 -3.11 7.99 2.55
C TRP A 131 -2.18 9.19 2.63
N HIS A 132 -0.89 8.92 2.76
CA HIS A 132 0.15 9.92 2.78
C HIS A 132 0.98 9.83 1.50
N TRP A 133 1.15 10.98 0.85
CA TRP A 133 2.00 11.08 -0.33
C TRP A 133 3.24 11.90 -0.02
N VAL A 134 4.40 11.35 -0.38
CA VAL A 134 5.68 12.05 -0.35
C VAL A 134 6.17 12.28 -1.76
N LYS A 135 6.91 13.37 -1.95
CA LYS A 135 7.37 13.76 -3.28
C LYS A 135 8.71 13.08 -3.59
N GLY A 136 8.66 11.89 -4.19
CA GLY A 136 9.83 11.10 -4.59
C GLY A 136 10.75 10.72 -3.42
N HIS A 137 12.02 10.41 -3.70
CA HIS A 137 13.10 10.09 -2.74
C HIS A 137 13.49 11.28 -1.83
N SER A 138 12.51 11.96 -1.24
CA SER A 138 12.70 13.06 -0.30
C SER A 138 12.93 12.51 1.10
N GLY A 139 14.10 11.92 1.35
CA GLY A 139 14.68 11.71 2.69
C GLY A 139 13.83 10.93 3.69
N HIS A 140 12.78 10.24 3.25
CA HIS A 140 11.86 9.54 4.13
C HIS A 140 12.35 8.11 4.29
N LEU A 141 13.07 7.84 5.38
CA LEU A 141 13.74 6.55 5.65
C LEU A 141 12.85 5.32 5.38
N GLY A 142 11.56 5.38 5.74
CA GLY A 142 10.62 4.29 5.45
C GLY A 142 10.37 4.03 3.96
N ASN A 143 10.27 5.09 3.15
CA ASN A 143 10.11 4.98 1.69
C ASN A 143 11.43 4.54 1.03
N GLU A 144 12.57 5.08 1.46
CA GLU A 144 13.89 4.62 0.99
C GLU A 144 14.07 3.12 1.27
N ARG A 145 13.62 2.65 2.43
CA ARG A 145 13.64 1.23 2.74
C ARG A 145 12.71 0.40 1.85
N ALA A 146 11.55 0.95 1.45
CA ALA A 146 10.64 0.27 0.53
C ALA A 146 11.23 0.19 -0.90
N ASP A 147 11.87 1.25 -1.39
CA ASP A 147 12.61 1.28 -2.66
C ASP A 147 13.74 0.24 -2.68
N GLU A 148 14.54 0.19 -1.61
CA GLU A 148 15.60 -0.82 -1.45
C GLU A 148 15.03 -2.24 -1.53
N LEU A 149 13.91 -2.51 -0.87
CA LEU A 149 13.24 -3.82 -0.90
C LEU A 149 12.77 -4.19 -2.31
N ALA A 150 12.21 -3.23 -3.06
CA ALA A 150 11.78 -3.42 -4.43
C ALA A 150 12.97 -3.77 -5.35
N ASN A 151 14.06 -3.02 -5.26
CA ASN A 151 15.27 -3.26 -6.04
C ASN A 151 15.95 -4.59 -5.67
N GLN A 152 16.03 -4.90 -4.38
CA GLN A 152 16.57 -6.19 -3.91
C GLN A 152 15.80 -7.38 -4.49
N ALA A 153 14.47 -7.29 -4.62
CA ALA A 153 13.66 -8.36 -5.21
C ALA A 153 14.05 -8.64 -6.66
N ILE A 154 14.35 -7.59 -7.43
CA ILE A 154 14.82 -7.70 -8.82
C ILE A 154 16.23 -8.32 -8.87
N ASP A 155 17.13 -7.88 -8.01
CA ASP A 155 18.52 -8.35 -7.97
C ASP A 155 18.65 -9.81 -7.56
N GLU A 156 17.94 -10.22 -6.50
CA GLU A 156 17.94 -11.60 -6.02
C GLU A 156 17.46 -12.59 -7.09
N HIS A 157 16.52 -12.19 -7.95
CA HIS A 157 16.05 -13.05 -9.02
C HIS A 157 17.06 -13.12 -10.17
N ARG A 158 17.71 -12.00 -10.54
CA ARG A 158 18.75 -12.00 -11.59
C ARG A 158 20.00 -12.78 -11.20
N ALA A 159 20.35 -12.83 -9.90
CA ALA A 159 21.48 -13.62 -9.41
C ALA A 159 21.23 -15.14 -9.42
N ARG A 160 19.97 -15.58 -9.58
CA ARG A 160 19.55 -16.99 -9.60
C ARG A 160 19.27 -17.53 -11.00
N ALA A 161 19.26 -16.66 -12.02
CA ALA A 161 18.99 -16.97 -13.42
C ALA A 161 20.30 -17.12 -14.21
#